data_AF-A0A5M3X4A0-F1
#
_entry.id   AF-A0A5M3X4A0-F1
#
_cell.length_a   1.000
_cell.length_b   1.000
_cell.length_c   1.000
_cell.angle_alpha   90.00
_cell.angle_beta   90.00
_cell.angle_gamma   90.00
#
_symmetry.space_group_name_H-M   'P 1'
#
loop_
_entity.id
_entity.type
_entity.pdbx_description
1 polymer ?
#
loop_
_entity_poly.entity_id
_entity_poly.type
_entity_poly.pdbx_seq_one_letter_code
_entity_poly.pdbx_strand_id
1 'polypeptide(L)'
;MRAWTAFSDVEFTLMSTDRNPPGYMTEDLQLREISGPPSYKGITDKSVDYIAIANQSDVIIAYIYANNEDDVVGWQVRPAAGHEAHSAYYPWMIKLRDCKARGLRPSAALAELVRDEIDAPANPRSHVVPGSRQHAVGLAALKQIAGAPPIVAKPS
;
A
#
# COMPACT_ATOMS: atom_id res chain seq x y z
N MET A 1 -46.68 -5.34 -73.06
CA MET A 1 -47.27 -6.64 -72.69
C MET A 1 -46.35 -7.29 -71.64
N ARG A 2 -46.91 -7.61 -70.46
CA ARG A 2 -46.57 -8.61 -69.39
C ARG A 2 -45.13 -9.19 -69.37
N ALA A 3 -44.44 -9.43 -68.26
CA ALA A 3 -44.73 -9.43 -66.81
C ALA A 3 -43.39 -9.47 -66.02
N TRP A 4 -43.42 -9.12 -64.74
CA TRP A 4 -42.32 -9.22 -63.77
C TRP A 4 -42.25 -10.63 -63.13
N THR A 5 -41.07 -11.07 -62.71
CA THR A 5 -40.87 -11.90 -61.50
C THR A 5 -39.51 -11.56 -60.86
N ALA A 6 -39.50 -11.51 -59.53
CA ALA A 6 -38.47 -10.97 -58.65
C ALA A 6 -37.55 -12.06 -58.02
N PHE A 7 -36.82 -11.66 -56.97
CA PHE A 7 -35.92 -12.35 -56.03
C PHE A 7 -34.43 -12.31 -56.45
N SER A 8 -33.45 -11.68 -55.77
CA SER A 8 -33.14 -11.35 -54.35
C SER A 8 -31.98 -12.22 -53.81
N ASP A 9 -31.00 -11.49 -53.26
CA ASP A 9 -30.02 -11.86 -52.23
C ASP A 9 -28.86 -12.81 -52.56
N VAL A 10 -27.65 -12.24 -52.53
CA VAL A 10 -26.36 -12.93 -52.44
C VAL A 10 -25.96 -12.96 -50.98
N GLU A 11 -25.95 -14.18 -50.42
CA GLU A 11 -25.57 -14.49 -49.04
C GLU A 11 -24.07 -14.24 -48.81
N PHE A 12 -23.74 -13.41 -47.83
CA PHE A 12 -22.38 -13.27 -47.29
C PHE A 12 -22.11 -14.40 -46.30
N THR A 13 -21.40 -15.45 -46.72
CA THR A 13 -20.89 -16.47 -45.80
C THR A 13 -19.73 -15.91 -44.98
N LEU A 14 -20.02 -15.50 -43.74
CA LEU A 14 -19.02 -15.30 -42.69
C LEU A 14 -18.46 -16.66 -42.27
N MET A 15 -17.23 -16.98 -42.66
CA MET A 15 -16.44 -18.02 -41.99
C MET A 15 -16.17 -17.56 -40.57
N SER A 16 -16.95 -18.08 -39.63
CA SER A 16 -16.73 -17.95 -38.20
C SER A 16 -15.48 -18.76 -37.84
N THR A 17 -14.33 -18.09 -37.72
CA THR A 17 -13.14 -18.70 -37.13
C THR A 17 -13.39 -18.86 -35.64
N ASP A 18 -13.83 -20.05 -35.26
CA ASP A 18 -13.96 -20.51 -33.89
C ASP A 18 -12.58 -20.49 -33.22
N ARG A 19 -12.28 -19.42 -32.46
CA ARG A 19 -11.11 -19.38 -31.59
C ARG A 19 -11.46 -20.11 -30.32
N ASN A 20 -11.25 -21.42 -30.30
CA ASN A 20 -11.24 -22.19 -29.07
C ASN A 20 -10.17 -21.60 -28.12
N PRO A 21 -10.54 -20.98 -26.97
CA PRO A 21 -9.55 -20.53 -26.01
C PRO A 21 -8.83 -21.76 -25.43
N PRO A 22 -7.51 -21.68 -25.17
CA PRO A 22 -6.80 -22.80 -24.57
C PRO A 22 -7.43 -23.14 -23.20
N GLY A 23 -7.72 -24.42 -22.98
CA GLY A 23 -8.55 -24.92 -21.86
C GLY A 23 -8.06 -24.63 -20.44
N TYR A 24 -6.89 -24.01 -20.26
CA TYR A 24 -6.42 -23.57 -18.94
C TYR A 24 -7.02 -22.22 -18.49
N MET A 25 -7.73 -21.49 -19.37
CA MET A 25 -8.44 -20.26 -19.01
C MET A 25 -9.91 -20.48 -18.65
N THR A 26 -10.39 -21.73 -18.67
CA THR A 26 -11.78 -22.10 -18.32
C THR A 26 -11.90 -22.63 -16.88
N GLU A 27 -10.82 -22.62 -16.12
CA GLU A 27 -10.88 -22.94 -14.70
C GLU A 27 -11.56 -21.77 -13.97
N ASP A 28 -12.75 -22.02 -13.42
CA ASP A 28 -13.34 -21.19 -12.37
C ASP A 28 -12.35 -21.18 -11.20
N LEU A 29 -11.46 -20.17 -11.18
CA LEU A 29 -10.56 -19.91 -10.08
C LEU A 29 -11.40 -19.64 -8.83
N GLN A 30 -11.67 -20.70 -8.06
CA GLN A 30 -12.27 -20.56 -6.75
C GLN A 30 -11.23 -19.92 -5.84
N LEU A 31 -11.24 -18.58 -5.81
CA LEU A 31 -10.46 -17.78 -4.87
C LEU A 31 -10.91 -18.14 -3.45
N ARG A 32 -10.23 -19.12 -2.87
CA ARG A 32 -10.40 -19.47 -1.47
C ARG A 32 -9.61 -18.45 -0.67
N GLU A 33 -10.32 -17.51 -0.05
CA GLU A 33 -9.73 -16.59 0.92
C GLU A 33 -9.25 -17.39 2.13
N ILE A 34 -7.98 -17.79 2.09
CA ILE A 34 -7.24 -18.20 3.28
C ILE A 34 -6.89 -16.91 4.03
N SER A 35 -7.27 -16.84 5.31
CA SER A 35 -6.90 -15.70 6.15
C SER A 35 -5.38 -15.54 6.13
N GLY A 36 -4.90 -14.45 5.53
CA GLY A 36 -3.49 -14.09 5.52
C GLY A 36 -2.98 -13.81 6.94
N PRO A 37 -1.66 -13.55 7.09
CA PRO A 37 -1.09 -13.14 8.37
C PRO A 37 -1.84 -11.92 8.94
N PRO A 38 -2.00 -11.81 10.27
CA PRO A 38 -2.66 -10.68 10.91
C PRO A 38 -2.07 -9.36 10.41
N SER A 39 -2.91 -8.48 9.88
CA SER A 39 -2.51 -7.18 9.36
C SER A 39 -3.51 -6.10 9.77
N TYR A 40 -3.00 -4.89 9.93
CA TYR A 40 -3.84 -3.70 10.04
C TYR A 40 -4.43 -3.37 8.68
N LYS A 41 -5.54 -2.62 8.66
CA LYS A 41 -6.03 -2.02 7.42
C LYS A 41 -5.04 -0.97 6.91
N GLY A 42 -5.06 -0.73 5.60
CA GLY A 42 -4.09 0.13 4.94
C GLY A 42 -4.57 1.55 4.61
N ILE A 43 -5.86 1.88 4.76
CA ILE A 43 -6.40 3.20 4.38
C ILE A 43 -7.44 3.70 5.37
N THR A 44 -7.51 5.02 5.54
CA THR A 44 -8.53 5.74 6.32
C THR A 44 -8.69 7.15 5.78
N ASP A 45 -9.89 7.71 5.89
CA ASP A 45 -10.16 9.14 5.64
C ASP A 45 -10.10 9.97 6.93
N LYS A 46 -9.94 9.32 8.08
CA LYS A 46 -9.87 9.96 9.40
C LYS A 46 -8.45 10.42 9.70
N SER A 47 -8.34 11.26 10.72
CA SER A 47 -7.05 11.74 11.19
C SER A 47 -6.12 10.61 11.62
N VAL A 48 -4.82 10.79 11.38
CA VAL A 48 -3.79 9.80 11.69
C VAL A 48 -2.69 10.42 12.53
N ASP A 49 -2.17 9.65 13.48
CA ASP A 49 -0.86 9.92 14.05
C ASP A 49 0.21 9.33 13.14
N TYR A 50 1.36 9.98 13.00
CA TYR A 50 2.46 9.45 12.21
C TYR A 50 3.82 9.70 12.84
N ILE A 51 4.80 8.89 12.45
CA ILE A 51 6.23 9.07 12.74
C ILE A 51 7.00 9.12 11.42
N ALA A 52 8.11 9.85 11.40
CA ALA A 52 8.99 9.91 10.25
C ALA A 52 10.04 8.78 10.30
N ILE A 53 10.32 8.21 9.14
CA ILE A 53 11.36 7.20 8.94
C ILE A 53 12.43 7.78 8.03
N ALA A 54 13.67 7.77 8.50
CA ALA A 54 14.83 8.24 7.75
C ALA A 54 15.73 7.08 7.32
N ASN A 55 16.51 7.30 6.26
CA ASN A 55 17.56 6.38 5.86
C ASN A 55 18.86 6.62 6.67
N GLN A 56 19.94 5.91 6.32
CA GLN A 56 21.25 6.03 6.97
C GLN A 56 21.91 7.41 6.82
N SER A 57 21.45 8.24 5.88
CA SER A 57 21.93 9.60 5.65
C SER A 57 21.02 10.65 6.27
N ASP A 58 20.16 10.25 7.22
CA ASP A 58 19.21 11.12 7.93
C ASP A 58 18.22 11.85 7.00
N VAL A 59 17.98 11.30 5.80
CA VAL A 59 16.97 11.81 4.88
C VAL A 59 15.65 11.10 5.16
N ILE A 60 14.58 11.85 5.39
CA ILE A 60 13.24 11.28 5.56
C ILE A 60 12.80 10.63 4.24
N ILE A 61 12.52 9.33 4.29
CA ILE A 61 12.14 8.51 3.14
C ILE A 61 10.65 8.12 3.15
N ALA A 62 10.03 8.06 4.33
CA ALA A 62 8.64 7.67 4.49
C ALA A 62 8.08 8.07 5.86
N TYR A 63 6.78 7.81 6.04
CA TYR A 63 6.07 7.93 7.30
C TYR A 63 5.31 6.64 7.60
N ILE A 64 5.36 6.18 8.85
CA ILE A 64 4.41 5.18 9.35
C ILE A 64 3.28 5.94 10.03
N TYR A 65 2.04 5.64 9.66
CA TYR A 65 0.86 6.29 10.23
C TYR A 65 -0.09 5.28 10.87
N ALA A 66 -0.89 5.73 11.82
CA ALA A 66 -1.82 4.90 12.59
C ALA A 66 -3.14 5.64 12.86
N ASN A 67 -4.26 4.90 12.80
CA ASN A 67 -5.56 5.33 13.28
C ASN A 67 -6.26 4.18 14.02
N ASN A 68 -6.65 4.41 15.28
CA ASN A 68 -7.27 3.40 16.11
C ASN A 68 -8.72 3.08 15.74
N GLU A 69 -9.47 4.06 15.26
CA GLU A 69 -10.90 3.91 14.99
C GLU A 69 -11.16 2.93 13.85
N ASP A 70 -10.33 2.99 12.81
CA ASP A 70 -10.46 2.14 11.63
C ASP A 70 -9.51 0.93 11.66
N ASP A 71 -8.70 0.81 12.72
CA ASP A 71 -7.68 -0.24 12.90
C ASP A 71 -6.64 -0.22 11.77
N VAL A 72 -6.11 0.98 11.49
CA VAL A 72 -5.23 1.25 10.35
C VAL A 72 -3.81 1.49 10.79
N VAL A 73 -2.87 0.84 10.12
CA VAL A 73 -1.45 1.22 10.12
C VAL A 73 -0.94 1.10 8.70
N GLY A 74 -0.28 2.15 8.21
CA GLY A 74 0.23 2.15 6.84
C GLY A 74 1.56 2.84 6.68
N TRP A 75 2.07 2.76 5.44
CA TRP A 75 3.35 3.28 5.02
C TRP A 75 3.14 4.31 3.91
N GLN A 76 3.49 5.56 4.17
CA GLN A 76 3.44 6.64 3.19
C GLN A 76 4.85 6.99 2.73
N VAL A 77 5.20 6.54 1.53
CA VAL A 77 6.48 6.87 0.88
C VAL A 77 6.53 8.35 0.54
N ARG A 78 7.71 8.96 0.69
CA ARG A 78 8.03 10.25 0.06
C ARG A 78 8.42 10.02 -1.40
N PRO A 79 7.73 10.63 -2.38
CA PRO A 79 8.04 10.43 -3.80
C PRO A 79 9.50 10.71 -4.16
N ALA A 80 10.13 11.71 -3.51
CA ALA A 80 11.52 12.08 -3.72
C ALA A 80 12.54 11.02 -3.27
N ALA A 81 12.14 10.05 -2.44
CA ALA A 81 13.04 9.02 -1.91
C ALA A 81 13.20 7.80 -2.83
N GLY A 82 12.45 7.73 -3.92
CA GLY A 82 12.61 6.69 -4.94
C GLY A 82 12.44 5.26 -4.41
N HIS A 83 13.14 4.31 -5.06
CA HIS A 83 12.98 2.87 -4.81
C HIS A 83 13.48 2.42 -3.42
N GLU A 84 14.43 3.15 -2.84
CA GLU A 84 14.98 2.86 -1.51
C GLU A 84 13.88 2.86 -0.45
N ALA A 85 12.97 3.84 -0.50
CA ALA A 85 11.85 3.95 0.43
C ALA A 85 10.88 2.77 0.38
N HIS A 86 10.71 2.14 -0.79
CA HIS A 86 9.89 0.93 -0.91
C HIS A 86 10.60 -0.28 -0.29
N SER A 87 11.91 -0.41 -0.54
CA SER A 87 12.71 -1.51 0.00
C SER A 87 12.86 -1.44 1.53
N ALA A 88 12.81 -0.23 2.09
CA ALA A 88 12.88 -0.01 3.53
C ALA A 88 11.63 -0.50 4.30
N TYR A 89 10.49 -0.70 3.63
CA TYR A 89 9.23 -1.05 4.30
C TYR A 89 9.23 -2.45 4.94
N TYR A 90 9.90 -3.42 4.33
CA TYR A 90 9.74 -4.83 4.70
C TYR A 90 10.04 -5.16 6.17
N PRO A 91 11.14 -4.68 6.78
CA PRO A 91 11.40 -4.88 8.21
C PRO A 91 10.32 -4.26 9.12
N TRP A 92 9.79 -3.09 8.75
CA TRP A 92 8.71 -2.43 9.50
C TRP A 92 7.40 -3.23 9.42
N MET A 93 7.08 -3.76 8.23
CA MET A 93 5.91 -4.60 8.03
C MET A 93 5.94 -5.84 8.93
N ILE A 94 7.09 -6.48 9.12
CA ILE A 94 7.23 -7.63 10.04
C ILE A 94 6.90 -7.20 11.47
N LYS A 95 7.53 -6.14 11.98
CA LYS A 95 7.26 -5.62 13.34
C LYS A 95 5.77 -5.28 13.53
N LEU A 96 5.13 -4.70 12.52
CA LEU A 96 3.71 -4.36 12.57
C LEU A 96 2.80 -5.60 12.58
N ARG A 97 3.17 -6.66 11.85
CA ARG A 97 2.45 -7.94 11.92
C ARG A 97 2.58 -8.57 13.30
N ASP A 98 3.75 -8.49 13.92
CA ASP A 98 3.96 -8.99 15.28
C ASP A 98 3.15 -8.19 16.31
N CYS A 99 3.07 -6.86 16.14
CA CYS A 99 2.16 -6.00 16.91
C CYS A 99 0.70 -6.43 16.75
N LYS A 100 0.27 -6.68 15.50
CA LYS A 100 -1.10 -7.08 15.21
C LYS A 100 -1.43 -8.47 15.76
N ALA A 101 -0.51 -9.42 15.64
CA ALA A 101 -0.65 -10.77 16.18
C ALA A 101 -0.81 -10.76 17.71
N ARG A 102 -0.15 -9.82 18.41
CA ARG A 102 -0.34 -9.59 19.84
C ARG A 102 -1.59 -8.77 20.20
N GLY A 103 -2.39 -8.38 19.21
CA GLY A 103 -3.64 -7.63 19.42
C GLY A 103 -3.42 -6.16 19.77
N LEU A 104 -2.25 -5.58 19.48
CA LEU A 104 -2.02 -4.17 19.75
C LEU A 104 -2.89 -3.28 18.87
N ARG A 105 -3.43 -2.22 19.47
CA ARG A 105 -4.08 -1.14 18.73
C ARG A 105 -3.03 -0.36 17.92
N PRO A 106 -3.41 0.23 16.77
CA PRO A 106 -2.50 0.99 15.90
C PRO A 106 -1.59 2.02 16.62
N SER A 107 -2.14 2.83 17.52
CA SER A 107 -1.35 3.84 18.24
C SER A 107 -0.35 3.22 19.22
N ALA A 108 -0.67 2.05 19.77
CA ALA A 108 0.22 1.31 20.65
C ALA A 108 1.36 0.67 19.82
N ALA A 109 1.05 0.12 18.65
CA ALA A 109 2.07 -0.36 17.71
C ALA A 109 3.03 0.76 17.30
N LEU A 110 2.52 1.96 16.98
CA LEU A 110 3.34 3.12 16.65
C LEU A 110 4.28 3.51 17.81
N ALA A 111 3.77 3.52 19.04
CA ALA A 111 4.57 3.82 20.23
C ALA A 111 5.63 2.74 20.52
N GLU A 112 5.32 1.48 20.23
CA GLU A 112 6.28 0.38 20.38
C GLU A 112 7.40 0.48 19.35
N LEU A 113 7.09 0.77 18.08
CA LEU A 113 8.12 0.98 17.05
C LEU A 113 9.11 2.10 17.44
N VAL A 114 8.63 3.20 18.02
CA VAL A 114 9.48 4.28 18.52
C VAL A 114 10.38 3.78 19.65
N ARG A 115 9.82 3.02 20.59
CA ARG A 115 10.55 2.50 21.75
C ARG A 115 11.61 1.49 21.34
N ASP A 116 11.25 0.51 20.51
CA ASP A 116 12.16 -0.53 20.03
C ASP A 116 13.37 0.09 19.31
N GLU A 117 13.16 1.16 18.54
CA GLU A 117 14.24 1.83 17.84
C GLU A 117 15.17 2.62 18.78
N ILE A 118 14.64 3.15 19.88
CA ILE A 118 15.44 3.81 20.93
C ILE A 118 16.25 2.77 21.71
N ASP A 119 15.62 1.64 22.05
CA ASP A 119 16.22 0.61 22.92
C ASP A 119 17.24 -0.25 22.15
N ALA A 120 16.93 -0.62 20.91
CA ALA A 120 17.78 -1.46 20.07
C ALA A 120 17.49 -1.25 18.56
N PRO A 121 18.25 -0.38 17.87
CA PRO A 121 18.11 -0.18 16.43
C PRO A 121 18.33 -1.49 15.67
N ALA A 122 17.24 -2.09 15.21
CA ALA A 122 17.26 -3.41 14.58
C ALA A 122 17.34 -3.35 13.05
N ASN A 123 17.07 -2.18 12.45
CA ASN A 123 17.02 -2.02 11.01
C ASN A 123 18.23 -1.22 10.51
N PRO A 124 19.19 -1.87 9.81
CA PRO A 124 20.41 -1.18 9.38
C PRO A 124 20.15 -0.12 8.32
N ARG A 125 19.03 -0.14 7.60
CA ARG A 125 18.79 0.73 6.42
C ARG A 125 17.91 1.93 6.70
N SER A 126 17.12 1.89 7.77
CA SER A 126 16.22 2.98 8.11
C SER A 126 15.87 2.96 9.58
N HIS A 127 15.66 4.13 10.16
CA HIS A 127 15.35 4.30 11.58
C HIS A 127 14.19 5.28 11.78
N VAL A 128 13.53 5.21 12.92
CA VAL A 128 12.55 6.22 13.36
C VAL A 128 13.30 7.51 13.70
N VAL A 129 12.88 8.64 13.15
CA VAL A 129 13.41 9.95 13.54
C VAL A 129 12.91 10.28 14.96
N PRO A 130 13.79 10.46 15.96
CA PRO A 130 13.39 10.77 17.32
C PRO A 130 12.51 12.03 17.40
N GLY A 131 11.48 12.00 18.24
CA GLY A 131 10.57 13.14 18.41
C GLY A 131 9.71 13.48 17.19
N SER A 132 9.73 12.69 16.12
CA SER A 132 8.98 12.96 14.88
C SER A 132 7.48 12.70 14.95
N ARG A 133 6.97 12.23 16.09
CA ARG A 133 5.56 11.90 16.24
C ARG A 133 4.70 13.15 16.09
N GLN A 134 3.83 13.14 15.09
CA GLN A 134 2.95 14.25 14.75
C GLN A 134 1.57 13.73 14.30
N HIS A 135 0.68 14.66 13.98
CA HIS A 135 -0.72 14.37 13.63
C HIS A 135 -1.06 14.99 12.27
N ALA A 136 -1.85 14.27 11.46
CA ALA A 136 -2.36 14.75 10.18
C ALA A 136 -3.88 14.54 10.10
N VAL A 137 -4.59 15.53 9.53
CA VAL A 137 -6.03 15.47 9.25
C VAL A 137 -6.34 14.61 8.01
N GLY A 138 -6.01 13.33 8.12
CA GLY A 138 -6.24 12.33 7.08
C GLY A 138 -5.05 12.08 6.16
N LEU A 139 -5.18 11.04 5.33
CA LEU A 139 -4.11 10.61 4.43
C LEU A 139 -3.82 11.63 3.31
N ALA A 140 -4.78 12.47 2.94
CA ALA A 140 -4.54 13.55 1.97
C ALA A 140 -3.51 14.56 2.51
N ALA A 141 -3.65 14.99 3.76
CA ALA A 141 -2.68 15.87 4.40
C ALA A 141 -1.31 15.20 4.55
N LEU A 142 -1.28 13.92 4.95
CA LEU A 142 -0.02 13.18 5.05
C LEU A 142 0.68 13.00 3.69
N LYS A 143 -0.07 12.80 2.60
CA LYS A 143 0.48 12.76 1.23
C LYS A 143 1.08 14.10 0.82
N GLN A 144 0.46 15.22 1.20
CA GLN A 144 1.02 16.56 0.97
C GLN A 144 2.33 16.76 1.74
N ILE A 145 2.36 16.37 3.01
CA ILE A 145 3.59 16.38 3.83
C ILE A 145 4.68 15.54 3.17
N ALA A 146 4.34 14.35 2.68
CA ALA A 146 5.29 13.47 2.01
C ALA A 146 5.82 14.01 0.67
N GLY A 147 5.00 14.78 -0.05
CA GLY A 147 5.35 15.45 -1.30
C GLY A 147 6.16 16.74 -1.14
N ALA A 148 6.26 17.30 0.06
CA ALA A 148 7.08 18.49 0.32
C ALA A 148 8.58 18.21 0.07
N PRO A 149 9.44 19.23 -0.13
CA PRO A 149 10.88 19.06 -0.33
C PRO A 149 11.56 18.25 0.78
N PRO A 150 12.72 17.61 0.53
CA PRO A 150 13.41 16.80 1.53
C PRO A 150 13.75 17.58 2.79
N ILE A 151 13.22 17.09 3.90
CA ILE A 151 13.57 17.53 5.24
C ILE A 151 14.68 16.60 5.71
N VAL A 152 15.88 17.14 5.90
CA VAL A 152 16.95 16.45 6.63
C VAL A 152 16.49 16.35 8.09
N ALA A 153 16.53 15.16 8.66
CA ALA A 153 16.24 14.99 10.07
C ALA A 153 17.25 15.84 10.87
N LYS A 154 16.76 16.74 11.71
CA LYS A 154 17.62 17.64 12.47
C LYS A 154 18.43 16.80 13.46
N PRO A 155 19.78 16.92 13.52
CA PRO A 155 20.54 16.27 14.59
C PRO A 155 20.09 16.85 15.94
N SER A 156 19.86 15.97 16.91
CA SER A 156 19.57 16.35 18.30
C SER A 156 20.80 16.96 18.98
#